data_AF-A0A0P7FS59-F1
#
_entry.id   AF-A0A0P7FS59-F1
#
_cell.length_a   1.000
_cell.length_b   1.000
_cell.length_c   1.000
_cell.angle_alpha   90.00
_cell.angle_beta   90.00
_cell.angle_gamma   90.00
#
_symmetry.space_group_name_H-M   'P 1'
#
loop_
_entity.id
_entity.type
_entity.pdbx_description
1 polymer ?
#
loop_
_entity_poly.entity_id
_entity_poly.type
_entity_poly.pdbx_seq_one_letter_code
_entity_poly.pdbx_strand_id
1 'polypeptide(L)'
;MAEAESPPDKTTVNIRITETFLEDVDTTWEQQGFNSRSEFIRFVLRDALKHPEFTRADLKAMLTSEAEIREGRTHSSDDVKAAYGLEETTRDSDE
;
A
#
# COMPACT_ATOMS: atom_id res chain seq x y z
N MET A 1 -15.34 -20.18 32.98
CA MET A 1 -15.86 -20.51 31.64
C MET A 1 -15.69 -19.25 30.82
N ALA A 2 -14.71 -19.19 29.92
CA ALA A 2 -14.56 -18.05 29.03
C ALA A 2 -15.68 -18.13 27.99
N GLU A 3 -16.56 -17.13 27.98
CA GLU A 3 -17.59 -16.97 26.98
C GLU A 3 -16.88 -16.81 25.63
N ALA A 4 -16.96 -17.81 24.77
CA ALA A 4 -16.45 -17.70 23.42
C ALA A 4 -17.29 -16.63 22.72
N GLU A 5 -16.71 -15.45 22.49
CA GLU A 5 -17.31 -14.39 21.68
C GLU A 5 -17.91 -15.01 20.43
N SER A 6 -19.23 -14.88 20.30
CA SER A 6 -19.93 -15.40 19.13
C SER A 6 -19.33 -14.74 17.88
N PRO A 7 -19.07 -15.50 16.81
CA PRO A 7 -18.50 -14.93 15.61
C PRO A 7 -19.39 -13.78 15.12
N PRO A 8 -18.81 -12.66 14.68
CA PRO A 8 -19.56 -11.46 14.31
C PRO A 8 -20.58 -11.77 13.22
N ASP A 9 -21.73 -11.08 13.28
CA ASP A 9 -22.79 -11.21 12.29
C ASP A 9 -22.26 -10.94 10.88
N LYS A 10 -22.66 -11.81 9.94
CA LYS A 10 -22.22 -11.74 8.54
C LYS A 10 -23.42 -11.44 7.65
N THR A 11 -23.29 -10.43 6.80
CA THR A 11 -24.26 -10.11 5.75
C THR A 11 -23.73 -10.54 4.39
N THR A 12 -24.54 -11.20 3.58
CA THR A 12 -24.18 -11.60 2.21
C THR A 12 -24.30 -10.42 1.26
N VAL A 13 -23.24 -10.13 0.51
CA VAL A 13 -23.22 -9.11 -0.54
C VAL A 13 -23.08 -9.80 -1.89
N ASN A 14 -23.97 -9.48 -2.83
CA ASN A 14 -23.91 -9.98 -4.21
C ASN A 14 -23.24 -8.95 -5.12
N ILE A 15 -22.18 -9.34 -5.83
CA ILE A 15 -21.41 -8.47 -6.72
C ILE A 15 -21.44 -9.06 -8.13
N ARG A 16 -21.71 -8.24 -9.14
CA ARG A 16 -21.60 -8.63 -10.55
C ARG A 16 -20.23 -8.23 -11.08
N ILE A 17 -19.55 -9.16 -11.74
CA ILE A 17 -18.27 -8.96 -12.41
C ILE A 17 -18.28 -9.64 -13.78
N THR A 18 -17.36 -9.27 -14.66
CA THR A 18 -17.19 -9.97 -15.95
C THR A 18 -16.61 -11.35 -15.72
N GLU A 19 -16.92 -12.30 -16.60
CA GLU A 19 -16.40 -13.67 -16.53
C GLU A 19 -14.87 -13.70 -16.57
N THR A 20 -14.27 -12.88 -17.44
CA THR A 20 -12.80 -12.73 -17.52
C THR A 20 -12.18 -12.28 -16.21
N PHE A 21 -12.82 -11.34 -15.50
CA PHE A 21 -12.31 -10.89 -14.21
C PHE A 21 -12.51 -11.94 -13.11
N LEU A 22 -13.59 -12.74 -13.20
CA LEU A 22 -13.80 -13.87 -12.30
C LEU A 22 -12.69 -14.93 -12.47
N GLU A 23 -12.27 -15.22 -13.69
CA GLU A 23 -11.16 -16.15 -13.99
C GLU A 23 -9.82 -15.66 -13.40
N ASP A 24 -9.53 -14.37 -13.53
CA ASP A 24 -8.34 -13.74 -12.93
C ASP A 24 -8.38 -13.85 -11.40
N VAL A 25 -9.54 -13.58 -10.79
CA VAL A 25 -9.75 -13.72 -9.34
C VAL A 25 -9.53 -15.17 -8.92
N ASP A 26 -10.09 -16.13 -9.66
CA ASP A 26 -9.97 -17.56 -9.39
C ASP A 26 -8.53 -18.05 -9.41
N THR A 27 -7.80 -17.67 -10.45
CA THR A 27 -6.37 -17.97 -10.56
C THR A 27 -5.59 -17.35 -9.40
N THR A 28 -5.90 -16.11 -9.03
CA THR A 28 -5.12 -15.36 -8.03
C THR A 28 -5.32 -15.90 -6.62
N TRP A 29 -6.55 -16.20 -6.19
CA TRP A 29 -6.76 -16.63 -4.79
C TRP A 29 -6.14 -18.01 -4.52
N GLU A 30 -6.16 -18.91 -5.51
CA GLU A 30 -5.51 -20.22 -5.42
C GLU A 30 -3.99 -20.07 -5.34
N GLN A 31 -3.39 -19.26 -6.21
CA GLN A 31 -1.94 -19.00 -6.20
C GLN A 31 -1.46 -18.36 -4.91
N GLN A 32 -2.27 -17.50 -4.29
CA GLN A 32 -1.97 -16.89 -3.00
C GLN A 32 -2.32 -17.78 -1.81
N GLY A 33 -2.88 -18.98 -2.03
CA GLY A 33 -3.13 -19.98 -0.99
C GLY A 33 -4.30 -19.68 -0.05
N PHE A 34 -5.29 -18.89 -0.49
CA PHE A 34 -6.51 -18.67 0.29
C PHE A 34 -7.36 -19.94 0.35
N ASN A 35 -8.20 -20.10 1.38
CA ASN A 35 -9.06 -21.29 1.49
C ASN A 35 -10.32 -21.19 0.63
N SER A 36 -10.67 -19.97 0.19
CA SER A 36 -11.82 -19.74 -0.68
C SER A 36 -11.72 -18.38 -1.38
N ARG A 37 -12.38 -18.28 -2.54
CA ARG A 37 -12.61 -17.02 -3.24
C ARG A 37 -13.22 -15.94 -2.34
N SER A 38 -14.23 -16.28 -1.55
CA SER A 38 -14.91 -15.34 -0.64
C SER A 38 -13.99 -14.83 0.47
N GLU A 39 -12.98 -15.60 0.88
CA GLU A 39 -11.96 -15.14 1.81
C GLU A 39 -11.02 -14.12 1.16
N PHE A 40 -10.53 -14.44 -0.05
CA PHE A 40 -9.69 -13.53 -0.82
C PHE A 40 -10.39 -12.19 -1.12
N ILE A 41 -11.64 -12.21 -1.59
CA ILE A 41 -12.40 -10.98 -1.86
C ILE A 41 -12.54 -10.13 -0.59
N ARG A 42 -12.85 -10.75 0.56
CA ARG A 42 -12.94 -10.03 1.85
C ARG A 42 -11.59 -9.48 2.29
N PHE A 43 -10.49 -10.20 2.04
CA PHE A 43 -9.14 -9.74 2.33
C PHE A 43 -8.80 -8.48 1.53
N VAL A 44 -8.97 -8.53 0.19
CA VAL A 44 -8.69 -7.39 -0.70
C VAL A 44 -9.56 -6.17 -0.35
N LEU A 45 -10.86 -6.38 -0.10
CA LEU A 45 -11.74 -5.28 0.32
C LEU A 45 -11.33 -4.67 1.66
N ARG A 46 -10.88 -5.49 2.61
CA ARG A 46 -10.42 -4.99 3.92
C ARG A 46 -9.11 -4.23 3.79
N ASP A 47 -8.19 -4.72 2.98
CA ASP A 47 -6.90 -4.07 2.71
C ASP A 47 -7.10 -2.68 2.12
N ALA A 48 -7.93 -2.58 1.06
CA ALA A 48 -8.28 -1.30 0.44
C ALA A 48 -8.94 -0.29 1.41
N LEU A 49 -9.64 -0.76 2.45
CA LEU A 49 -10.24 0.09 3.47
C LEU A 49 -9.29 0.44 4.62
N LYS A 50 -8.32 -0.43 4.94
CA LYS A 50 -7.36 -0.22 6.03
C LYS A 50 -6.15 0.59 5.62
N HIS A 51 -5.78 0.52 4.35
CA HIS A 51 -4.63 1.21 3.76
C HIS A 51 -5.07 2.11 2.60
N PRO A 52 -6.05 3.01 2.80
CA PRO A 52 -6.56 3.88 1.74
C PRO A 52 -5.49 4.85 1.22
N GLU A 53 -4.48 5.15 2.03
CA GLU A 53 -3.36 6.02 1.69
C GLU A 53 -2.39 5.42 0.66
N PHE A 54 -2.37 4.10 0.47
CA PHE A 54 -1.49 3.47 -0.51
C PHE A 54 -2.22 3.27 -1.84
N THR A 55 -2.09 4.24 -2.71
CA THR A 55 -2.74 4.25 -4.02
C THR A 55 -1.80 3.76 -5.12
N ARG A 56 -2.35 3.54 -6.32
CA ARG A 56 -1.55 3.28 -7.53
C ARG A 56 -0.57 4.43 -7.83
N ALA A 57 -0.87 5.66 -7.41
CA ALA A 57 0.01 6.80 -7.59
C ALA A 57 1.25 6.66 -6.70
N ASP A 58 1.10 6.19 -5.46
CA ASP A 58 2.19 5.97 -4.52
C ASP A 58 3.12 4.86 -5.01
N LEU A 59 2.56 3.75 -5.50
CA LEU A 59 3.35 2.71 -6.17
C LEU A 59 4.14 3.25 -7.37
N LYS A 60 3.51 4.10 -8.20
CA LYS A 60 4.19 4.72 -9.35
C LYS A 60 5.31 5.66 -8.91
N ALA A 61 5.10 6.42 -7.84
CA ALA A 61 6.11 7.30 -7.27
C ALA A 61 7.31 6.49 -6.78
N MET A 62 7.08 5.41 -6.01
CA MET A 62 8.16 4.52 -5.55
C MET A 62 8.96 3.90 -6.71
N LEU A 63 8.28 3.40 -7.74
CA LEU A 63 8.96 2.82 -8.91
C LEU A 63 9.75 3.86 -9.71
N THR A 64 9.25 5.11 -9.76
CA THR A 64 9.94 6.21 -10.42
C THR A 64 11.20 6.59 -9.63
N SER A 65 11.10 6.68 -8.30
CA SER A 65 12.25 6.94 -7.43
C SER A 65 13.32 5.84 -7.55
N GLU A 66 12.93 4.56 -7.61
CA GLU A 66 13.89 3.45 -7.85
C GLU A 66 14.61 3.59 -9.20
N ALA A 67 13.89 3.94 -10.27
CA ALA A 67 14.49 4.19 -11.57
C ALA A 67 15.45 5.41 -11.55
N GLU A 68 15.07 6.49 -10.87
CA GLU A 68 15.90 7.68 -10.69
C GLU A 68 17.19 7.39 -9.93
N ILE A 69 17.11 6.56 -8.87
CA ILE A 69 18.30 6.10 -8.14
C ILE A 69 19.24 5.33 -9.07
N ARG A 70 18.70 4.38 -9.84
CA ARG A 70 19.50 3.56 -10.77
C ARG A 70 20.16 4.38 -11.88
N GLU A 71 19.48 5.41 -12.36
CA GLU A 71 19.96 6.30 -13.41
C GLU A 71 20.82 7.45 -12.87
N GLY A 72 21.04 7.54 -11.54
CA GLY A 72 21.82 8.60 -10.92
C GLY A 72 21.18 9.99 -11.05
N ARG A 73 19.84 10.05 -11.20
CA ARG A 73 19.06 11.28 -11.31
C ARG A 73 18.59 11.83 -9.96
N THR A 74 19.17 11.34 -8.87
CA THR A 74 18.87 11.79 -7.50
C THR A 74 19.85 12.89 -7.06
N HIS A 75 19.41 13.74 -6.13
CA HIS A 75 20.23 14.79 -5.55
C HIS A 75 20.71 14.38 -4.15
N SER A 76 21.92 14.80 -3.76
CA SER A 76 22.38 14.67 -2.39
C SER A 76 21.53 15.55 -1.47
N SER A 77 21.44 15.19 -0.19
CA SER A 77 20.80 16.03 0.81
C SER A 77 21.45 17.41 0.88
N ASP A 78 22.78 17.48 0.77
CA ASP A 78 23.52 18.74 0.81
C ASP A 78 23.23 19.60 -0.43
N ASP A 79 23.17 19.00 -1.63
CA ASP A 79 22.82 19.69 -2.87
C ASP A 79 21.42 20.31 -2.79
N VAL A 80 20.45 19.56 -2.25
CA VAL A 80 19.07 20.04 -2.05
C VAL A 80 19.03 21.15 -1.02
N LYS A 81 19.70 21.01 0.12
CA LYS A 81 19.73 22.04 1.16
C LYS A 81 20.34 23.34 0.64
N ALA A 82 21.44 23.28 -0.09
CA ALA A 82 22.06 24.45 -0.72
C ALA A 82 21.13 25.09 -1.76
N ALA A 83 20.47 24.28 -2.61
CA ALA A 83 19.55 24.79 -3.63
C ALA A 83 18.31 25.50 -3.06
N TYR A 84 17.82 25.05 -1.91
CA TYR A 84 16.63 25.61 -1.25
C TYR A 84 16.95 26.54 -0.06
N GLY A 85 18.24 26.82 0.21
CA GLY A 85 18.66 27.69 1.33
C GLY A 85 18.30 27.13 2.71
N LEU A 86 18.29 25.80 2.86
CA LEU A 86 17.96 25.06 4.09
C LEU A 86 19.22 24.65 4.86
N GLU A 87 20.33 25.33 4.65
CA GLU A 87 21.56 25.11 5.40
C GLU A 87 21.26 25.36 6.89
N GLU A 88 21.56 24.35 7.71
CA GLU A 88 21.36 24.42 9.15
C GLU A 88 22.12 25.64 9.65
N THR A 89 21.39 26.69 10.05
CA THR A 89 21.95 27.71 10.93
C THR A 89 22.30 26.95 12.20
N THR A 90 23.55 26.51 12.30
CA THR A 90 24.21 26.33 13.58
C THR A 90 23.96 27.63 14.32
N ARG A 91 23.00 27.61 15.26
CA ARG A 91 22.87 28.65 16.26
C ARG A 91 24.19 28.59 17.02
N ASP A 92 25.13 29.44 16.65
CA ASP A 92 26.17 29.92 17.55
C ASP A 92 25.44 30.36 18.81
N SER A 93 25.43 29.47 19.79
CA SER A 93 25.05 29.79 21.15
C SER A 93 26.37 30.20 21.79
N ASP A 94 26.69 31.48 21.63
CA ASP A 94 27.62 32.18 22.52
C ASP A 94 27.11 32.01 23.96
N GLU A 95 27.79 31.21 24.77
CA GLU A 95 27.94 31.42 26.22
C GLU A 95 29.29 30.89 26.73
#